data_AF-A0A1F7GDQ0-F1
#
_entry.id   AF-A0A1F7GDQ0-F1
#
_cell.length_a   1.000
_cell.length_b   1.000
_cell.length_c   1.000
_cell.angle_alpha   90.00
_cell.angle_beta   90.00
_cell.angle_gamma   90.00
#
_symmetry.space_group_name_H-M   'P 1'
#
loop_
_entity.id
_entity.type
_entity.pdbx_description
1 polymer ?
#
loop_
_entity_poly.entity_id
_entity_poly.type
_entity_poly.pdbx_seq_one_letter_code
_entity_poly.pdbx_strand_id
1 'polypeptide(L)'
;MRTRKILIGIVLVFFLTIGLKFTSAFFSDAGQSQNNTFAAADTFPTPTLAVTPTPSPSPTPAVIIVINEISSGGDSKDEWVELYNPTDSPINVSGWKISDKNAFDSGGDDTFPTTPSIPSLGYAVVITNNSTVAGIPSSAITIELVNANIGSGLNNTGDAVHLKNALNVVVDSMSYGNETSVFPIPPTTPSSSQSLARSPNGTDTNSASDWIIDTTPSLGISN
;
A
#
# COMPACT_ATOMS: atom_id res chain seq x y z
N MET A 1 12.93 81.18 -54.39
CA MET A 1 11.81 81.01 -53.43
C MET A 1 11.10 79.70 -53.71
N ARG A 2 11.36 78.64 -52.93
CA ARG A 2 10.39 77.67 -52.35
C ARG A 2 11.10 76.40 -51.91
N THR A 3 11.40 76.39 -50.61
CA THR A 3 11.79 75.24 -49.80
C THR A 3 10.62 74.26 -49.68
N ARG A 4 10.86 72.96 -49.84
CA ARG A 4 10.04 71.92 -49.20
C ARG A 4 10.94 70.87 -48.57
N LYS A 5 10.94 70.89 -47.24
CA LYS A 5 11.58 69.92 -46.34
C LYS A 5 10.75 68.63 -46.36
N ILE A 6 11.38 67.48 -46.53
CA ILE A 6 10.75 66.17 -46.27
C ILE A 6 11.44 65.60 -45.02
N LEU A 7 10.64 65.48 -43.96
CA LEU A 7 11.01 64.96 -42.65
C LEU A 7 10.74 63.45 -42.69
N ILE A 8 11.77 62.61 -42.61
CA ILE A 8 11.62 61.15 -42.48
C ILE A 8 11.86 60.80 -41.02
N GLY A 9 10.79 60.36 -40.34
CA GLY A 9 10.82 59.95 -38.94
C GLY A 9 11.63 58.66 -38.74
N ILE A 10 12.51 58.70 -37.74
CA ILE A 10 13.28 57.53 -37.29
C ILE A 10 12.36 56.70 -36.39
N VAL A 11 11.99 55.49 -36.84
CA VAL A 11 11.33 54.49 -35.99
C VAL A 11 12.42 53.76 -35.22
N LEU A 12 12.51 54.02 -33.91
CA LEU A 12 13.45 53.37 -33.00
C LEU A 12 12.82 52.06 -32.50
N VAL A 13 13.27 50.93 -33.04
CA VAL A 13 12.84 49.60 -32.59
C VAL A 13 13.75 49.16 -31.44
N PHE A 14 13.24 49.20 -30.20
CA PHE A 14 13.91 48.65 -29.03
C PHE A 14 13.69 47.13 -28.97
N PHE A 15 14.75 46.34 -29.22
CA PHE A 15 14.74 44.90 -28.94
C PHE A 15 15.10 44.68 -27.47
N LEU A 16 14.13 44.20 -26.69
CA LEU A 16 14.34 43.75 -25.31
C LEU A 16 14.82 42.28 -25.33
N THR A 17 16.11 42.07 -25.08
CA THR A 17 16.68 40.72 -24.92
C THR A 17 16.62 40.32 -23.44
N ILE A 18 15.77 39.35 -23.12
CA ILE A 18 15.73 38.71 -21.80
C ILE A 18 16.73 37.55 -21.81
N GLY A 19 17.90 37.75 -21.21
CA GLY A 19 18.87 36.68 -20.97
C GLY A 19 18.56 35.95 -19.66
N LEU A 20 18.06 34.71 -19.74
CA LEU A 20 18.01 33.81 -18.57
C LEU A 20 19.43 33.40 -18.18
N LYS A 21 19.87 33.76 -16.97
CA LYS A 21 21.12 33.27 -16.39
C LYS A 21 20.83 32.00 -15.59
N PHE A 22 21.28 30.85 -16.09
CA PHE A 22 21.40 29.64 -15.30
C PHE A 22 22.77 29.61 -14.63
N THR A 23 22.83 29.55 -13.31
CA THR A 23 24.06 29.28 -12.57
C THR A 23 24.01 27.85 -12.04
N SER A 24 24.86 26.98 -12.57
CA SER A 24 25.08 25.63 -12.05
C SER A 24 26.34 25.67 -11.18
N ALA A 25 26.26 25.17 -9.95
CA ALA A 25 27.43 24.96 -9.12
C ALA A 25 27.87 23.48 -9.25
N PHE A 26 29.03 23.25 -9.86
CA PHE A 26 29.73 21.97 -9.79
C PHE A 26 30.83 22.12 -8.74
N PHE A 27 30.66 21.52 -7.57
CA PHE A 27 31.77 21.30 -6.65
C PHE A 27 32.21 19.85 -6.78
N SER A 28 33.45 19.64 -7.24
CA SER A 28 34.17 18.39 -7.04
C SER A 28 35.53 18.74 -6.43
N ASP A 29 35.75 18.33 -5.18
CA ASP A 29 37.07 18.36 -4.57
C ASP A 29 37.63 16.94 -4.49
N ALA A 30 38.92 16.81 -4.75
CA ALA A 30 39.68 15.58 -4.66
C ALA A 30 41.01 15.89 -3.96
N GLY A 31 41.13 15.47 -2.70
CA GLY A 31 42.36 15.62 -1.92
C GLY A 31 43.32 14.45 -2.16
N GLN A 32 44.57 14.73 -2.51
CA GLN A 32 45.67 13.76 -2.46
C GLN A 32 46.47 13.94 -1.16
N SER A 33 46.59 12.89 -0.34
CA SER A 33 47.55 12.85 0.77
C SER A 33 48.94 12.55 0.22
N GLN A 34 49.88 13.50 0.31
CA GLN A 34 51.30 13.24 0.07
C GLN A 34 52.01 13.07 1.42
N ASN A 35 52.90 12.06 1.51
CA ASN A 35 53.65 11.60 2.70
C ASN A 35 53.07 10.44 3.52
N ASN A 36 52.17 9.62 2.95
CA ASN A 36 51.86 8.33 3.58
C ASN A 36 53.06 7.38 3.46
N THR A 37 53.70 7.08 4.59
CA THR A 37 54.69 6.01 4.68
C THR A 37 53.96 4.73 5.06
N PHE A 38 53.76 3.82 4.11
CA PHE A 38 53.23 2.49 4.39
C PHE A 38 54.39 1.59 4.85
N ALA A 39 54.54 1.42 6.16
CA ALA A 39 55.35 0.34 6.69
C ALA A 39 54.50 -0.93 6.70
N ALA A 40 54.93 -1.97 5.98
CA ALA A 40 54.36 -3.30 6.15
C ALA A 40 54.73 -3.81 7.55
N ALA A 41 53.76 -4.23 8.34
CA ALA A 41 54.04 -4.91 9.60
C ALA A 41 54.53 -6.33 9.30
N ASP A 42 55.66 -6.73 9.89
CA ASP A 42 56.22 -8.10 9.72
C ASP A 42 55.35 -9.18 10.40
N THR A 43 54.36 -8.78 11.20
CA THR A 43 53.44 -9.69 11.88
C THR A 43 52.03 -9.12 11.88
N PHE A 44 51.09 -9.85 11.27
CA PHE A 44 49.67 -9.59 11.44
C PHE A 44 49.17 -10.34 12.68
N PRO A 45 48.44 -9.70 13.60
CA PRO A 45 47.76 -10.44 14.66
C PRO A 45 46.82 -11.45 14.04
N THR A 46 46.82 -12.68 14.54
CA THR A 46 45.84 -13.69 14.15
C THR A 46 44.44 -13.12 14.37
N PRO A 47 43.55 -13.13 13.35
CA PRO A 47 42.20 -12.65 13.54
C PRO A 47 41.53 -13.55 14.60
N THR A 48 41.32 -13.01 15.79
CA THR A 48 40.39 -13.58 16.75
C THR A 48 39.03 -13.54 16.10
N LEU A 49 38.36 -14.69 15.99
CA LEU A 49 36.98 -14.75 15.54
C LEU A 49 36.15 -13.87 16.49
N ALA A 50 35.78 -12.68 16.03
CA ALA A 50 34.79 -11.88 16.72
C ALA A 50 33.49 -12.69 16.67
N VAL A 51 32.95 -13.02 17.84
CA VAL A 51 31.57 -13.50 17.93
C VAL A 51 30.70 -12.41 17.31
N THR A 52 30.17 -12.67 16.11
CA THR A 52 29.20 -11.81 15.45
C THR A 52 28.07 -11.58 16.45
N PRO A 53 27.70 -10.34 16.78
CA PRO A 53 26.51 -10.10 17.59
C PRO A 53 25.35 -10.79 16.86
N THR A 54 24.69 -11.72 17.56
CA THR A 54 23.45 -12.32 17.06
C THR A 54 22.53 -11.15 16.71
N PRO A 55 22.00 -11.05 15.47
CA PRO A 55 21.05 -10.00 15.16
C PRO A 55 19.94 -10.07 16.21
N SER A 56 19.74 -8.97 16.93
CA SER A 56 18.55 -8.82 17.78
C SER A 56 17.35 -9.10 16.87
N PRO A 57 16.37 -9.94 17.27
CA PRO A 57 15.19 -10.12 16.45
C PRO A 57 14.59 -8.74 16.19
N SER A 58 14.42 -8.41 14.91
CA SER A 58 13.60 -7.27 14.53
C SER A 58 12.22 -7.52 15.14
N PRO A 59 11.57 -6.52 15.79
CA PRO A 59 10.24 -6.73 16.31
C PRO A 59 9.35 -7.21 15.16
N THR A 60 8.80 -8.41 15.30
CA THR A 60 7.72 -8.88 14.45
C THR A 60 6.62 -7.83 14.56
N PRO A 61 6.09 -7.30 13.44
CA PRO A 61 4.92 -6.43 13.50
C PRO A 61 3.86 -7.14 14.35
N ALA A 62 3.32 -6.47 15.36
CA ALA A 62 2.23 -7.05 16.12
C ALA A 62 1.06 -7.28 15.16
N VAL A 63 0.80 -8.55 14.81
CA VAL A 63 -0.34 -8.91 13.97
C VAL A 63 -1.61 -8.65 14.78
N ILE A 64 -2.44 -7.71 14.32
CA ILE A 64 -3.66 -7.27 15.03
C ILE A 64 -4.90 -7.79 14.33
N ILE A 65 -5.21 -7.24 13.17
CA ILE A 65 -6.28 -7.69 12.29
C ILE A 65 -5.68 -7.76 10.89
N VAL A 66 -6.05 -8.79 10.16
CA VAL A 66 -5.55 -9.02 8.82
C VAL A 66 -6.70 -9.22 7.84
N ILE A 67 -6.46 -8.89 6.58
CA ILE A 67 -7.31 -9.24 5.45
C ILE A 67 -7.14 -10.75 5.23
N ASN A 68 -8.22 -11.52 5.35
CA ASN A 68 -8.18 -12.98 5.30
C ASN A 68 -8.69 -13.54 3.99
N GLU A 69 -9.71 -12.93 3.39
CA GLU A 69 -10.30 -13.40 2.16
C GLU A 69 -10.94 -12.25 1.39
N ILE A 70 -10.88 -12.27 0.06
CA ILE A 70 -11.51 -11.26 -0.80
C ILE A 70 -12.30 -11.90 -1.93
N SER A 71 -13.49 -11.37 -2.19
CA SER A 71 -14.26 -11.63 -3.41
C SER A 71 -14.27 -10.36 -4.25
N SER A 72 -13.64 -10.42 -5.41
CA SER A 72 -13.55 -9.31 -6.36
C SER A 72 -14.07 -9.67 -7.75
N GLY A 73 -14.61 -10.89 -7.91
CA GLY A 73 -15.03 -11.42 -9.19
C GLY A 73 -16.52 -11.17 -9.43
N GLY A 74 -16.89 -10.64 -10.60
CA GLY A 74 -18.28 -10.52 -11.02
C GLY A 74 -18.86 -9.12 -10.83
N ASP A 75 -20.07 -9.06 -10.24
CA ASP A 75 -20.80 -7.81 -9.97
C ASP A 75 -20.33 -7.21 -8.66
N SER A 76 -20.24 -5.88 -8.59
CA SER A 76 -19.73 -5.19 -7.41
C SER A 76 -20.61 -5.31 -6.17
N LYS A 77 -21.87 -5.77 -6.33
CA LYS A 77 -22.74 -6.09 -5.19
C LYS A 77 -22.38 -7.40 -4.51
N ASP A 78 -21.67 -8.29 -5.21
CA ASP A 78 -21.20 -9.59 -4.70
C ASP A 78 -19.76 -9.51 -4.17
N GLU A 79 -19.16 -8.31 -4.19
CA GLU A 79 -17.85 -8.05 -3.62
C GLU A 79 -17.90 -7.98 -2.09
N TRP A 80 -16.85 -8.51 -1.47
CA TRP A 80 -16.67 -8.45 -0.03
C TRP A 80 -15.20 -8.66 0.34
N VAL A 81 -14.86 -8.19 1.54
CA VAL A 81 -13.55 -8.41 2.14
C VAL A 81 -13.74 -8.96 3.54
N GLU A 82 -13.13 -10.10 3.83
CA GLU A 82 -13.09 -10.68 5.16
C GLU A 82 -11.83 -10.25 5.91
N LEU A 83 -12.03 -9.94 7.18
CA LEU A 83 -11.00 -9.67 8.16
C LEU A 83 -10.96 -10.79 9.18
N TYR A 84 -9.76 -11.17 9.61
CA TYR A 84 -9.54 -12.13 10.68
C TYR A 84 -8.79 -11.50 11.86
N ASN A 85 -9.22 -11.86 13.07
CA ASN A 85 -8.53 -11.52 14.31
C ASN A 85 -7.71 -12.72 14.82
N PRO A 86 -6.40 -12.80 14.52
CA PRO A 86 -5.55 -13.89 15.00
C PRO A 86 -5.20 -13.80 16.49
N THR A 87 -5.62 -12.76 17.20
CA THR A 87 -5.26 -12.56 18.61
C THR A 87 -6.16 -13.34 19.57
N ASP A 88 -5.71 -13.45 20.83
CA ASP A 88 -6.44 -14.10 21.92
C ASP A 88 -7.51 -13.20 22.58
N SER A 89 -7.72 -12.00 22.05
CA SER A 89 -8.55 -10.95 22.63
C SER A 89 -9.44 -10.29 21.58
N PRO A 90 -10.65 -9.80 21.94
CA PRO A 90 -11.49 -9.09 20.98
C PRO A 90 -10.89 -7.73 20.59
N ILE A 91 -11.01 -7.36 19.31
CA ILE A 91 -10.49 -6.09 18.79
C ILE A 91 -11.62 -5.25 18.22
N ASN A 92 -11.69 -3.98 18.64
CA ASN A 92 -12.61 -3.01 18.08
C ASN A 92 -11.99 -2.32 16.85
N VAL A 93 -12.66 -2.44 15.70
CA VAL A 93 -12.25 -1.84 14.43
C VAL A 93 -13.10 -0.63 14.03
N SER A 94 -13.92 -0.10 14.94
CA SER A 94 -14.71 1.12 14.68
C SER A 94 -13.79 2.28 14.29
N GLY A 95 -14.11 2.97 13.19
CA GLY A 95 -13.30 4.07 12.66
C GLY A 95 -12.01 3.65 11.95
N TRP A 96 -11.72 2.34 11.85
CA TRP A 96 -10.73 1.84 10.89
C TRP A 96 -11.23 2.06 9.47
N LYS A 97 -10.36 1.82 8.48
CA LYS A 97 -10.65 2.09 7.08
C LYS A 97 -10.19 0.98 6.17
N ILE A 98 -10.91 0.83 5.07
CA ILE A 98 -10.52 0.00 3.93
C ILE A 98 -10.35 0.90 2.70
N SER A 99 -9.38 0.58 1.84
CA SER A 99 -9.02 1.39 0.67
C SER A 99 -8.61 0.46 -0.47
N ASP A 100 -8.98 0.80 -1.70
CA ASP A 100 -8.63 0.03 -2.90
C ASP A 100 -7.46 0.62 -3.71
N LYS A 101 -7.11 1.89 -3.49
CA LYS A 101 -6.24 2.63 -4.42
C LYS A 101 -4.80 2.81 -3.98
N ASN A 102 -4.61 3.52 -2.87
CA ASN A 102 -3.28 3.92 -2.41
C ASN A 102 -3.25 3.88 -0.88
N ALA A 103 -2.30 3.11 -0.36
CA ALA A 103 -1.97 3.01 1.06
C ALA A 103 -1.85 4.37 1.78
N PHE A 104 -1.43 5.43 1.09
CA PHE A 104 -1.12 6.75 1.65
C PHE A 104 -2.04 7.87 1.19
N ASP A 105 -2.99 7.60 0.28
CA ASP A 105 -4.03 8.57 -0.06
C ASP A 105 -5.22 8.38 0.89
N SER A 106 -5.79 9.48 1.36
CA SER A 106 -7.04 9.47 2.13
C SER A 106 -8.27 9.71 1.24
N GLY A 107 -8.06 10.12 -0.01
CA GLY A 107 -9.11 10.32 -1.00
C GLY A 107 -9.56 9.00 -1.60
N GLY A 108 -10.51 8.34 -0.95
CA GLY A 108 -11.08 7.05 -1.40
C GLY A 108 -11.17 5.98 -0.32
N ASP A 109 -10.74 6.26 0.91
CA ASP A 109 -10.87 5.33 2.02
C ASP A 109 -12.31 5.28 2.54
N ASP A 110 -12.86 4.08 2.68
CA ASP A 110 -14.13 3.86 3.37
C ASP A 110 -13.89 3.64 4.86
N THR A 111 -14.57 4.43 5.69
CA THR A 111 -14.45 4.32 7.14
C THR A 111 -15.49 3.36 7.69
N PHE A 112 -15.04 2.40 8.49
CA PHE A 112 -15.92 1.46 9.18
C PHE A 112 -16.82 2.21 10.17
N PRO A 113 -18.13 1.93 10.18
CA PRO A 113 -19.03 2.49 11.17
C PRO A 113 -18.70 1.96 12.58
N THR A 114 -19.48 2.39 13.57
CA THR A 114 -19.42 1.74 14.88
C THR A 114 -19.83 0.28 14.73
N THR A 115 -18.97 -0.63 15.15
CA THR A 115 -19.14 -2.09 15.02
C THR A 115 -18.92 -2.79 16.37
N PRO A 116 -19.52 -3.96 16.61
CA PRO A 116 -19.06 -4.85 17.67
C PRO A 116 -17.59 -5.19 17.48
N SER A 117 -16.89 -5.50 18.58
CA SER A 117 -15.50 -5.97 18.47
C SER A 117 -15.46 -7.35 17.81
N ILE A 118 -14.50 -7.54 16.91
CA ILE A 118 -14.22 -8.83 16.29
C ILE A 118 -13.73 -9.76 17.41
N PRO A 119 -14.39 -10.90 17.67
CA PRO A 119 -13.97 -11.84 18.71
C PRO A 119 -12.52 -12.33 18.51
N SER A 120 -11.91 -12.85 19.57
CA SER A 120 -10.65 -13.60 19.44
C SER A 120 -10.84 -14.77 18.47
N LEU A 121 -9.88 -14.95 17.56
CA LEU A 121 -9.94 -15.96 16.49
C LEU A 121 -11.22 -15.86 15.64
N GLY A 122 -11.85 -14.68 15.63
CA GLY A 122 -13.10 -14.40 14.95
C GLY A 122 -12.92 -13.64 13.65
N TYR A 123 -14.02 -13.53 12.91
CA TYR A 123 -14.06 -12.94 11.57
C TYR A 123 -14.97 -11.73 11.53
N ALA A 124 -14.68 -10.82 10.61
CA ALA A 124 -15.60 -9.78 10.18
C ALA A 124 -15.67 -9.75 8.66
N VAL A 125 -16.86 -9.52 8.11
CA VAL A 125 -17.08 -9.41 6.67
C VAL A 125 -17.48 -7.97 6.37
N VAL A 126 -16.66 -7.30 5.57
CA VAL A 126 -16.88 -5.96 5.04
C VAL A 126 -17.70 -6.08 3.75
N ILE A 127 -18.86 -5.44 3.76
CA ILE A 127 -19.79 -5.36 2.63
C ILE A 127 -20.25 -3.91 2.43
N THR A 128 -20.92 -3.64 1.32
CA THR A 128 -21.47 -2.32 0.98
C THR A 128 -22.96 -2.23 1.30
N ASN A 129 -23.51 -1.01 1.32
CA ASN A 129 -24.94 -0.77 1.59
C ASN A 129 -25.90 -1.26 0.48
N ASN A 130 -25.35 -1.70 -0.65
CA ASN A 130 -26.07 -2.25 -1.78
C ASN A 130 -25.68 -3.72 -2.05
N SER A 131 -24.96 -4.34 -1.12
CA SER A 131 -24.45 -5.70 -1.26
C SER A 131 -25.58 -6.72 -1.37
N THR A 132 -25.35 -7.74 -2.19
CA THR A 132 -26.18 -8.94 -2.34
C THR A 132 -25.57 -10.17 -1.67
N VAL A 133 -24.43 -10.01 -1.00
CA VAL A 133 -23.75 -11.07 -0.25
C VAL A 133 -24.67 -11.61 0.84
N ALA A 134 -24.83 -12.93 0.85
CA ALA A 134 -25.68 -13.65 1.79
C ALA A 134 -24.90 -14.78 2.45
N GLY A 135 -25.45 -15.32 3.56
CA GLY A 135 -24.87 -16.48 4.23
C GLY A 135 -23.77 -16.16 5.25
N ILE A 136 -23.55 -14.88 5.59
CA ILE A 136 -22.65 -14.51 6.68
C ILE A 136 -23.18 -15.11 8.00
N PRO A 137 -22.40 -15.95 8.71
CA PRO A 137 -22.84 -16.58 9.94
C PRO A 137 -22.92 -15.55 11.07
N SER A 138 -23.79 -15.79 12.06
CA SER A 138 -23.94 -14.90 13.23
C SER A 138 -22.71 -14.85 14.15
N SER A 139 -21.75 -15.75 13.95
CA SER A 139 -20.45 -15.73 14.63
C SER A 139 -19.48 -14.70 14.05
N ALA A 140 -19.70 -14.25 12.80
CA ALA A 140 -18.91 -13.21 12.16
C ALA A 140 -19.57 -11.84 12.33
N ILE A 141 -18.75 -10.79 12.43
CA ILE A 141 -19.23 -9.41 12.47
C ILE A 141 -19.47 -8.91 11.05
N THR A 142 -20.68 -8.48 10.73
CA THR A 142 -20.94 -7.76 9.47
C THR A 142 -20.59 -6.28 9.61
N ILE A 143 -19.70 -5.78 8.76
CA ILE A 143 -19.33 -4.36 8.66
C ILE A 143 -19.94 -3.83 7.36
N GLU A 144 -21.08 -3.15 7.46
CA GLU A 144 -21.74 -2.54 6.31
C GLU A 144 -21.23 -1.11 6.09
N LEU A 145 -20.52 -0.89 4.98
CA LEU A 145 -20.06 0.41 4.55
C LEU A 145 -21.24 1.25 4.05
N VAL A 146 -21.17 2.56 4.22
CA VAL A 146 -22.20 3.49 3.73
C VAL A 146 -22.13 3.73 2.21
N ASN A 147 -21.06 3.25 1.58
CA ASN A 147 -20.75 3.40 0.17
C ASN A 147 -21.31 2.22 -0.64
N ALA A 148 -21.53 2.46 -1.94
CA ALA A 148 -22.06 1.46 -2.87
C ALA A 148 -21.00 0.48 -3.40
N ASN A 149 -19.72 0.76 -3.11
CA ASN A 149 -18.55 0.00 -3.53
C ASN A 149 -17.54 0.03 -2.38
N ILE A 150 -16.66 -0.97 -2.31
CA ILE A 150 -15.48 -0.92 -1.44
C ILE A 150 -14.44 -0.05 -2.14
N GLY A 151 -14.11 1.09 -1.56
CA GLY A 151 -13.31 2.15 -2.17
C GLY A 151 -13.99 2.72 -3.43
N SER A 152 -13.26 2.72 -4.54
CA SER A 152 -13.78 3.01 -5.88
C SER A 152 -14.32 1.78 -6.63
N GLY A 153 -14.29 0.60 -5.99
CA GLY A 153 -14.77 -0.69 -6.51
C GLY A 153 -13.61 -1.64 -6.82
N LEU A 154 -13.73 -2.91 -6.41
CA LEU A 154 -12.66 -3.88 -6.57
C LEU A 154 -12.58 -4.35 -8.04
N ASN A 155 -11.53 -3.95 -8.74
CA ASN A 155 -11.45 -4.22 -10.17
C ASN A 155 -11.29 -5.73 -10.47
N ASN A 156 -12.14 -6.25 -11.38
CA ASN A 156 -12.13 -7.64 -11.85
C ASN A 156 -10.81 -8.08 -12.53
N THR A 157 -9.96 -7.13 -12.93
CA THR A 157 -8.64 -7.41 -13.57
C THR A 157 -7.47 -7.35 -12.61
N GLY A 158 -7.66 -6.79 -11.42
CA GLY A 158 -6.61 -6.57 -10.44
C GLY A 158 -6.79 -5.25 -9.71
N ASP A 159 -6.55 -5.28 -8.40
CA ASP A 159 -6.63 -4.12 -7.53
C ASP A 159 -5.75 -4.32 -6.28
N ALA A 160 -5.62 -3.27 -5.48
CA ALA A 160 -5.04 -3.36 -4.15
C ALA A 160 -6.14 -3.28 -3.09
N VAL A 161 -5.89 -3.82 -1.90
CA VAL A 161 -6.74 -3.63 -0.73
C VAL A 161 -5.82 -3.30 0.43
N HIS A 162 -6.10 -2.19 1.11
CA HIS A 162 -5.36 -1.73 2.27
C HIS A 162 -6.29 -1.62 3.47
N LEU A 163 -5.92 -2.24 4.58
CA LEU A 163 -6.56 -2.06 5.87
C LEU A 163 -5.78 -1.03 6.67
N LYS A 164 -6.45 0.02 7.14
CA LYS A 164 -5.85 1.10 7.93
C LYS A 164 -6.55 1.19 9.28
N ASN A 165 -5.81 1.38 10.36
CA ASN A 165 -6.41 1.63 11.66
C ASN A 165 -6.99 3.05 11.76
N ALA A 166 -7.63 3.38 12.89
CA ALA A 166 -8.24 4.70 13.13
C ALA A 166 -7.24 5.87 13.09
N LEU A 167 -5.92 5.61 13.15
CA LEU A 167 -4.86 6.61 13.03
C LEU A 167 -4.34 6.75 11.58
N ASN A 168 -4.98 6.10 10.61
CA ASN A 168 -4.56 5.99 9.21
C ASN A 168 -3.22 5.25 9.00
N VAL A 169 -2.81 4.43 9.97
CA VAL A 169 -1.66 3.55 9.79
C VAL A 169 -2.13 2.29 9.07
N VAL A 170 -1.50 1.97 7.95
CA VAL A 170 -1.71 0.70 7.23
C VAL A 170 -1.28 -0.44 8.14
N VAL A 171 -2.20 -1.35 8.44
CA VAL A 171 -1.96 -2.52 9.29
C VAL A 171 -1.85 -3.81 8.48
N ASP A 172 -2.47 -3.86 7.30
CA ASP A 172 -2.36 -4.96 6.37
C ASP A 172 -2.64 -4.48 4.95
N SER A 173 -2.14 -5.19 3.95
CA SER A 173 -2.36 -4.91 2.54
C SER A 173 -2.20 -6.16 1.68
N MET A 174 -2.94 -6.21 0.58
CA MET A 174 -2.73 -7.19 -0.47
C MET A 174 -3.01 -6.57 -1.84
N SER A 175 -2.46 -7.14 -2.91
CA SER A 175 -2.86 -6.83 -4.27
C SER A 175 -3.11 -8.09 -5.06
N TYR A 176 -3.86 -8.01 -6.16
CA TYR A 176 -4.17 -9.15 -7.01
C TYR A 176 -4.25 -8.77 -8.49
N GLY A 177 -4.30 -9.77 -9.36
CA GLY A 177 -4.40 -9.57 -10.80
C GLY A 177 -3.19 -8.84 -11.38
N ASN A 178 -3.45 -7.75 -12.09
CA ASN A 178 -2.42 -6.91 -12.69
C ASN A 178 -1.90 -5.78 -11.78
N GLU A 179 -2.40 -5.65 -10.55
CA GLU A 179 -2.02 -4.57 -9.63
C GLU A 179 -0.80 -4.97 -8.77
N THR A 180 0.31 -4.24 -8.92
CA THR A 180 1.64 -4.63 -8.39
C THR A 180 2.17 -3.73 -7.27
N SER A 181 1.36 -2.79 -6.78
CA SER A 181 1.74 -1.85 -5.72
C SER A 181 2.01 -2.49 -4.37
N VAL A 182 1.40 -3.65 -4.06
CA VAL A 182 1.66 -4.41 -2.83
C VAL A 182 2.58 -5.59 -3.12
N PHE A 183 2.20 -6.46 -4.06
CA PHE A 183 3.00 -7.63 -4.43
C PHE A 183 3.68 -7.44 -5.79
N PRO A 184 5.00 -7.69 -5.90
CA PRO A 184 5.68 -7.66 -7.20
C PRO A 184 5.11 -8.65 -8.22
N ILE A 185 4.60 -9.79 -7.71
CA ILE A 185 3.89 -10.82 -8.48
C ILE A 185 2.62 -11.15 -7.70
N PRO A 186 1.49 -10.50 -7.99
CA PRO A 186 0.23 -10.72 -7.30
C PRO A 186 -0.37 -12.10 -7.62
N PRO A 187 -1.20 -12.68 -6.72
CA PRO A 187 -2.06 -13.79 -7.08
C PRO A 187 -3.02 -13.39 -8.21
N THR A 188 -3.49 -14.37 -8.98
CA THR A 188 -4.45 -14.14 -10.07
C THR A 188 -5.80 -13.67 -9.54
N THR A 189 -6.59 -12.99 -10.38
CA THR A 189 -7.95 -12.59 -10.02
C THR A 189 -8.86 -13.81 -9.77
N PRO A 190 -9.69 -13.79 -8.72
CA PRO A 190 -10.73 -14.79 -8.56
C PRO A 190 -11.83 -14.60 -9.60
N SER A 191 -12.45 -15.70 -10.06
CA SER A 191 -13.69 -15.62 -10.85
C SER A 191 -14.89 -15.31 -9.96
N SER A 192 -16.08 -15.09 -10.54
CA SER A 192 -17.27 -14.63 -9.83
C SER A 192 -17.87 -15.60 -8.80
N SER A 193 -17.34 -16.81 -8.67
CA SER A 193 -17.74 -17.76 -7.63
C SER A 193 -16.55 -18.24 -6.81
N GLN A 194 -15.44 -17.49 -6.86
CA GLN A 194 -14.19 -17.77 -6.18
C GLN A 194 -13.80 -16.56 -5.36
N SER A 195 -12.86 -16.78 -4.46
CA SER A 195 -12.22 -15.75 -3.66
C SER A 195 -10.70 -15.97 -3.67
N LEU A 196 -9.97 -14.94 -3.23
CA LEU A 196 -8.59 -15.10 -2.80
C LEU A 196 -8.56 -15.20 -1.29
N ALA A 197 -8.02 -16.28 -0.77
CA ALA A 197 -8.06 -16.61 0.65
C ALA A 197 -6.65 -16.84 1.18
N ARG A 198 -6.36 -16.35 2.40
CA ARG A 198 -5.14 -16.70 3.12
C ARG A 198 -5.20 -18.17 3.55
N SER A 199 -4.15 -18.94 3.28
CA SER A 199 -4.11 -20.35 3.64
C SER A 199 -2.77 -20.74 4.25
N PRO A 200 -2.70 -21.08 5.56
CA PRO A 200 -3.79 -21.07 6.55
C PRO A 200 -4.32 -19.67 6.92
N ASN A 201 -5.51 -19.61 7.55
CA ASN A 201 -6.10 -18.37 8.08
C ASN A 201 -5.12 -17.54 8.89
N GLY A 202 -5.12 -16.23 8.64
CA GLY A 202 -4.26 -15.28 9.35
C GLY A 202 -2.77 -15.36 9.06
N THR A 203 -2.32 -16.21 8.13
CA THR A 203 -0.92 -16.27 7.71
C THR A 203 -0.55 -14.99 6.97
N ASP A 204 0.39 -14.22 7.51
CA ASP A 204 0.80 -12.93 6.97
C ASP A 204 2.32 -12.82 6.86
N THR A 205 2.88 -13.29 5.75
CA THR A 205 4.30 -13.13 5.43
C THR A 205 4.57 -11.89 4.57
N ASN A 206 3.55 -11.04 4.37
CA ASN A 206 3.56 -9.92 3.44
C ASN A 206 3.91 -10.35 2.01
N SER A 207 3.40 -11.51 1.58
CA SER A 207 3.74 -12.12 0.29
C SER A 207 2.51 -12.68 -0.41
N ALA A 208 2.51 -12.64 -1.73
CA ALA A 208 1.49 -13.28 -2.56
C ALA A 208 1.36 -14.80 -2.30
N SER A 209 2.40 -15.44 -1.75
CA SER A 209 2.37 -16.86 -1.37
C SER A 209 1.41 -17.20 -0.25
N ASP A 210 0.95 -16.20 0.51
CA ASP A 210 -0.03 -16.40 1.57
C ASP A 210 -1.43 -16.70 1.01
N TRP A 211 -1.66 -16.39 -0.28
CA TRP A 211 -2.97 -16.37 -0.92
C TRP A 211 -3.16 -17.52 -1.89
N ILE A 212 -4.33 -18.14 -1.83
CA ILE A 212 -4.78 -19.17 -2.78
C ILE A 212 -6.12 -18.75 -3.42
N ILE A 213 -6.41 -19.29 -4.60
CA ILE A 213 -7.77 -19.26 -5.14
C ILE A 213 -8.60 -20.27 -4.36
N ASP A 214 -9.58 -19.79 -3.61
CA ASP A 214 -10.58 -20.64 -2.99
C ASP A 214 -11.78 -20.80 -3.95
N THR A 215 -12.11 -22.06 -4.23
CA THR A 215 -13.24 -22.44 -5.09
C THR A 215 -14.55 -22.58 -4.34
N THR A 216 -14.50 -22.52 -3.01
CA THR A 216 -15.63 -22.64 -2.10
C THR A 216 -15.51 -21.58 -1.00
N PRO A 217 -15.72 -20.29 -1.34
CA PRO A 217 -15.41 -19.18 -0.45
C PRO A 217 -15.94 -19.37 0.98
N SER A 218 -15.07 -19.14 1.96
CA SER A 218 -15.24 -19.45 3.38
C SER A 218 -15.77 -18.26 4.19
N LEU A 219 -16.82 -17.62 3.67
CA LEU A 219 -17.39 -16.39 4.23
C LEU A 219 -17.72 -16.46 5.73
N GLY A 220 -16.98 -15.71 6.53
CA GLY A 220 -17.14 -15.56 7.98
C GLY A 220 -16.72 -16.79 8.80
N ILE A 221 -15.97 -17.71 8.20
CA ILE A 221 -15.49 -18.96 8.82
C ILE A 221 -14.04 -19.22 8.42
N SER A 222 -13.45 -20.31 8.92
CA SER A 222 -12.09 -20.69 8.55
C SER A 222 -12.00 -21.24 7.12
N ASN A 223 -11.03 -20.72 6.36
CA ASN A 223 -10.49 -21.28 5.11
C ASN A 223 -9.86 -22.67 5.33
#